data_AF-A0A834K1P9-F1
#
_entry.id   AF-A0A834K1P9-F1
#
_cell.length_a   1.000
_cell.length_b   1.000
_cell.length_c   1.000
_cell.angle_alpha   90.00
_cell.angle_beta   90.00
_cell.angle_gamma   90.00
#
_symmetry.space_group_name_H-M   'P 1'
#
loop_
_entity.id
_entity.type
_entity.pdbx_description
1 polymer ?
#
loop_
_entity_poly.entity_id
_entity_poly.type
_entity_poly.pdbx_seq_one_letter_code
_entity_poly.pdbx_strand_id
1 'polypeptide(L)'
;MTLEYQDSPTVTTVETNKYPIQEINYPAISICNINKISLSYAIDLAEELLEFKTTTYNFNLTVEELTSMIIIMGNFYHFDIKEDELKQAYSLHTILERGYNGYNVERIMKRLLPRCRSILWQCSWNGKDQDCNEIFFLRKTSDGYCCTFNSARRFNDFDDTDSFVFASQTVERSKETGSEYGLSVLLNPLLYDYTYKLLPILGFKILIYSSFDYPNTFNGGVREIFVPPKVEMFLNLNAFSFYSMPDVIDYDINQRDCLFSMEQAKKFGGYYSYTNCISHCRTLDIISFCKCIPFFYLVTPDMADVRNCNLKDLLCLKKYRERWLHLEPRYEKFMEPFHETKLPDGSCCITCNCLPSCEDITYTVSTSDIPLNIPYLYWNRKKTRINNHSLVHIYFGSSGTTRIRQDMLLYWYELMSNYGGICSFFLGISIISLIEMLYFFITRRIKSEPPPIMTTNSENNVNIKTINIEPRESERAILYWKEISGAVSKDIDLTPLSLNR
;
A
#
# COMPACT_ATOMS: atom_id res chain seq x y z
N MET A 1 21.26 25.97 -12.20
CA MET A 1 21.73 24.66 -12.72
C MET A 1 22.42 23.81 -11.66
N THR A 2 23.68 24.03 -11.26
CA THR A 2 24.31 23.11 -10.25
C THR A 2 23.68 23.21 -8.86
N LEU A 3 23.40 24.43 -8.39
CA LEU A 3 22.68 24.65 -7.13
C LEU A 3 21.25 24.09 -7.20
N GLU A 4 20.54 24.38 -8.29
CA GLU A 4 19.20 23.88 -8.56
C GLU A 4 19.11 22.34 -8.67
N TYR A 5 20.14 21.70 -9.25
CA TYR A 5 20.28 20.25 -9.28
C TYR A 5 20.57 19.66 -7.89
N GLN A 6 21.29 20.38 -7.04
CA GLN A 6 21.54 19.97 -5.65
C GLN A 6 20.31 20.14 -4.76
N ASP A 7 19.52 21.19 -5.01
CA ASP A 7 18.33 21.52 -4.21
C ASP A 7 17.11 20.69 -4.62
N SER A 8 16.94 20.43 -5.93
CA SER A 8 15.75 19.76 -6.51
C SER A 8 16.14 18.84 -7.68
N PRO A 9 16.64 17.62 -7.44
CA PRO A 9 17.17 16.76 -8.51
C PRO A 9 16.09 16.11 -9.39
N THR A 10 14.81 16.24 -9.04
CA THR A 10 13.71 15.58 -9.76
C THR A 10 12.70 16.58 -10.32
N VAL A 11 12.11 16.26 -11.46
CA VAL A 11 11.05 17.03 -12.11
C VAL A 11 9.82 16.16 -12.37
N THR A 12 8.64 16.73 -12.16
CA THR A 12 7.36 16.04 -12.35
C THR A 12 6.66 16.58 -13.58
N THR A 13 6.28 15.71 -14.51
CA THR A 13 5.65 16.08 -15.78
C THR A 13 4.46 15.18 -16.10
N VAL A 14 3.49 15.70 -16.85
CA VAL A 14 2.36 14.91 -17.35
C VAL A 14 2.87 14.07 -18.52
N GLU A 15 2.90 12.75 -18.35
CA GLU A 15 3.29 11.83 -19.43
C GLU A 15 2.17 11.72 -20.47
N THR A 16 0.93 11.51 -20.01
CA THR A 16 -0.24 11.40 -20.88
C THR A 16 -1.53 11.66 -20.10
N ASN A 17 -2.55 12.16 -20.79
CA ASN A 17 -3.92 12.31 -20.28
C ASN A 17 -4.86 11.16 -20.71
N LYS A 18 -4.32 10.17 -21.44
CA LYS A 18 -5.09 9.05 -22.00
C LYS A 18 -4.43 7.70 -21.71
N TYR A 19 -3.82 7.57 -20.54
CA TYR A 19 -3.27 6.28 -20.10
C TYR A 19 -4.42 5.27 -19.97
N PRO A 20 -4.34 4.10 -20.63
CA PRO A 20 -5.45 3.16 -20.71
C PRO A 20 -5.81 2.59 -19.33
N ILE A 21 -7.11 2.52 -19.02
CA ILE A 21 -7.58 1.96 -17.74
C ILE A 21 -7.25 0.47 -17.57
N GLN A 22 -7.04 -0.26 -18.67
CA GLN A 22 -6.64 -1.66 -18.66
C GLN A 22 -5.25 -1.87 -18.05
N GLU A 23 -4.43 -0.81 -17.98
CA GLU A 23 -3.12 -0.84 -17.36
C GLU A 23 -3.13 -0.34 -15.91
N ILE A 24 -4.30 0.08 -15.41
CA ILE A 24 -4.48 0.55 -14.04
C ILE A 24 -5.17 -0.54 -13.24
N ASN A 25 -4.65 -0.78 -12.05
CA ASN A 25 -5.28 -1.67 -11.09
C ASN A 25 -6.68 -1.14 -10.76
N TYR A 26 -7.68 -2.00 -10.83
CA TYR A 26 -8.98 -1.65 -10.29
C TYR A 26 -8.85 -1.50 -8.76
N PRO A 27 -9.48 -0.51 -8.10
CA PRO A 27 -9.25 -0.31 -6.68
C PRO A 27 -9.73 -1.51 -5.85
N ALA A 28 -9.22 -1.62 -4.62
CA ALA A 28 -9.85 -2.45 -3.62
C ALA A 28 -11.15 -1.79 -3.15
N ILE A 29 -12.18 -2.63 -2.98
CA ILE A 29 -13.53 -2.18 -2.60
C ILE A 29 -13.96 -2.97 -1.37
N SER A 30 -13.97 -2.32 -0.21
CA SER A 30 -14.49 -2.91 1.03
C SER A 30 -15.92 -2.45 1.26
N ILE A 31 -16.84 -3.41 1.35
CA ILE A 31 -18.25 -3.19 1.67
C ILE A 31 -18.46 -3.55 3.14
N CYS A 32 -18.76 -2.54 3.96
CA CYS A 32 -18.99 -2.67 5.38
C CYS A 32 -20.47 -2.46 5.69
N ASN A 33 -21.12 -3.38 6.41
CA ASN A 33 -22.43 -3.10 6.98
C ASN A 33 -22.28 -2.05 8.08
N ILE A 34 -23.23 -1.11 8.17
CA ILE A 34 -23.26 -0.12 9.25
C ILE A 34 -23.54 -0.79 10.60
N ASN A 35 -24.30 -1.89 10.59
CA ASN A 35 -24.45 -2.75 11.75
C ASN A 35 -23.18 -3.57 11.96
N LYS A 36 -22.51 -3.32 13.08
CA LYS A 36 -21.26 -4.00 13.44
C LYS A 36 -21.46 -5.22 14.33
N ILE A 37 -22.61 -5.32 14.98
CA ILE A 37 -23.00 -6.46 15.82
C ILE A 37 -24.39 -6.93 15.39
N SER A 38 -24.46 -8.15 14.88
CA SER A 38 -25.69 -8.85 14.57
C SER A 38 -26.44 -9.20 15.85
N LEU A 39 -27.74 -8.89 15.92
CA LEU A 39 -28.60 -9.26 17.06
C LEU A 39 -28.62 -10.78 17.24
N SER A 40 -28.88 -11.50 16.15
CA SER A 40 -28.98 -12.96 16.15
C SER A 40 -27.67 -13.63 16.60
N TYR A 41 -26.51 -13.14 16.15
CA TYR A 41 -25.22 -13.67 16.60
C TYR A 41 -24.85 -13.26 18.03
N ALA A 42 -25.31 -12.10 18.50
CA ALA A 42 -25.13 -11.71 19.90
C ALA A 42 -25.95 -12.60 20.85
N ILE A 43 -27.19 -12.94 20.47
CA ILE A 43 -28.04 -13.88 21.22
C ILE A 43 -27.43 -15.29 21.22
N ASP A 44 -26.99 -15.79 20.07
CA ASP A 44 -26.30 -17.10 19.96
C ASP A 44 -25.07 -17.18 20.88
N LEU A 45 -24.25 -16.11 20.92
CA LEU A 45 -23.12 -16.04 21.83
C LEU A 45 -23.55 -15.96 23.31
N ALA A 46 -24.63 -15.24 23.62
CA ALA A 46 -25.17 -15.17 24.98
C ALA A 46 -25.67 -16.54 25.46
N GLU A 47 -26.39 -17.27 24.62
CA GLU A 47 -26.87 -18.63 24.92
C GLU A 47 -25.71 -19.59 25.20
N GLU A 48 -24.68 -19.61 24.34
CA GLU A 48 -23.47 -20.41 24.58
C GLU A 48 -22.78 -20.06 25.91
N LEU A 49 -22.68 -18.76 26.23
CA LEU A 49 -22.00 -18.32 27.44
C LEU A 49 -22.75 -18.72 28.73
N LEU A 50 -24.06 -18.89 28.66
CA LEU A 50 -24.89 -19.35 29.78
C LEU A 50 -24.78 -20.85 30.03
N GLU A 51 -24.36 -21.65 29.04
CA GLU A 51 -24.10 -23.08 29.22
C GLU A 51 -22.86 -23.35 30.11
N PHE A 52 -21.93 -22.39 30.18
CA PHE A 52 -20.79 -22.51 31.08
C PHE A 52 -21.23 -22.39 32.55
N LYS A 53 -21.01 -23.45 33.32
CA LYS A 53 -21.29 -23.49 34.77
C LYS A 53 -20.69 -22.28 35.52
N THR A 54 -19.53 -21.79 35.12
CA THR A 54 -18.89 -20.62 35.75
C THR A 54 -19.71 -19.34 35.65
N THR A 55 -20.52 -19.19 34.61
CA THR A 55 -21.37 -18.02 34.36
C THR A 55 -22.66 -18.12 35.17
N THR A 56 -23.33 -19.29 35.10
CA THR A 56 -24.62 -19.55 35.74
C THR A 56 -24.55 -19.46 37.27
N TYR A 57 -23.48 -19.99 37.88
CA TYR A 57 -23.35 -20.03 39.35
C TYR A 57 -22.94 -18.68 39.98
N ASN A 58 -22.23 -17.81 39.25
CA ASN A 58 -21.65 -16.60 39.83
C ASN A 58 -22.46 -15.33 39.58
N PHE A 59 -23.25 -15.26 38.51
CA PHE A 59 -23.88 -14.00 38.08
C PHE A 59 -25.41 -14.06 37.94
N ASN A 60 -26.03 -15.26 37.86
CA ASN A 60 -27.48 -15.45 37.69
C ASN A 60 -28.11 -14.48 36.65
N LEU A 61 -27.51 -14.42 35.46
CA LEU A 61 -27.88 -13.50 34.38
C LEU A 61 -28.89 -14.11 33.41
N THR A 62 -29.75 -13.26 32.84
CA THR A 62 -30.64 -13.62 31.72
C THR A 62 -29.94 -13.49 30.37
N VAL A 63 -30.51 -14.12 29.32
CA VAL A 63 -30.02 -14.00 27.93
C VAL A 63 -30.04 -12.54 27.47
N GLU A 64 -31.08 -11.79 27.81
CA GLU A 64 -31.24 -10.38 27.42
C GLU A 64 -30.16 -9.50 28.07
N GLU A 65 -29.91 -9.68 29.37
CA GLU A 65 -28.85 -8.95 30.08
C GLU A 65 -27.48 -9.26 29.49
N LEU A 66 -27.17 -10.53 29.23
CA LEU A 66 -25.88 -10.90 28.65
C LEU A 66 -25.72 -10.42 27.21
N THR A 67 -26.80 -10.44 26.41
CA THR A 67 -26.83 -9.86 25.07
C THR A 67 -26.54 -8.36 25.12
N SER A 68 -27.13 -7.63 26.08
CA SER A 68 -26.85 -6.21 26.28
C SER A 68 -25.38 -5.95 26.65
N MET A 69 -24.78 -6.82 27.46
CA MET A 69 -23.36 -6.76 27.77
C MET A 69 -22.51 -7.01 26.52
N ILE A 70 -22.81 -8.03 25.71
CA ILE A 70 -22.07 -8.35 24.47
C ILE A 70 -22.06 -7.16 23.50
N ILE A 71 -23.16 -6.40 23.42
CA ILE A 71 -23.25 -5.21 22.57
C ILE A 71 -22.20 -4.13 22.96
N ILE A 72 -21.75 -4.08 24.21
CA ILE A 72 -20.69 -3.17 24.69
C ILE A 72 -19.36 -3.42 23.96
N MET A 73 -19.14 -4.63 23.40
CA MET A 73 -17.97 -4.89 22.56
C MET A 73 -17.90 -3.98 21.33
N GLY A 74 -19.02 -3.37 20.92
CA GLY A 74 -19.04 -2.33 19.88
C GLY A 74 -18.15 -1.13 20.21
N ASN A 75 -17.89 -0.85 21.49
CA ASN A 75 -16.99 0.23 21.89
C ASN A 75 -15.54 0.05 21.42
N PHE A 76 -15.13 -1.14 20.96
CA PHE A 76 -13.83 -1.32 20.31
C PHE A 76 -13.71 -0.63 18.95
N TYR A 77 -14.80 -0.20 18.30
CA TYR A 77 -14.72 0.50 17.01
C TYR A 77 -14.37 1.99 17.15
N HIS A 78 -14.87 2.66 18.19
CA HIS A 78 -14.69 4.10 18.38
C HIS A 78 -13.99 4.50 19.68
N PHE A 79 -13.72 3.53 20.56
CA PHE A 79 -13.14 3.77 21.88
C PHE A 79 -13.96 4.75 22.73
N ASP A 80 -15.28 4.68 22.64
CA ASP A 80 -16.20 5.64 23.27
C ASP A 80 -17.08 5.00 24.35
N ILE A 81 -16.46 4.24 25.25
CA ILE A 81 -17.18 3.61 26.36
C ILE A 81 -17.70 4.67 27.34
N LYS A 82 -18.96 4.56 27.76
CA LYS A 82 -19.53 5.43 28.78
C LYS A 82 -19.21 4.95 30.20
N GLU A 83 -19.30 5.85 31.19
CA GLU A 83 -18.96 5.52 32.58
C GLU A 83 -19.92 4.49 33.21
N ASP A 84 -21.20 4.53 32.82
CA ASP A 84 -22.24 3.58 33.23
C ASP A 84 -22.03 2.18 32.62
N GLU A 85 -21.52 2.10 31.40
CA GLU A 85 -21.21 0.84 30.71
C GLU A 85 -19.95 0.14 31.26
N LEU A 86 -19.06 0.88 31.95
CA LEU A 86 -17.76 0.38 32.39
C LEU A 86 -17.88 -0.84 33.33
N LYS A 87 -18.82 -0.79 34.28
CA LYS A 87 -19.04 -1.92 35.21
C LYS A 87 -19.48 -3.17 34.46
N GLN A 88 -20.36 -3.01 33.47
CA GLN A 88 -20.83 -4.11 32.63
C GLN A 88 -19.70 -4.66 31.74
N ALA A 89 -18.84 -3.80 31.20
CA ALA A 89 -17.66 -4.22 30.44
C ALA A 89 -16.69 -5.08 31.26
N TYR A 90 -16.44 -4.72 32.54
CA TYR A 90 -15.60 -5.52 33.43
C TYR A 90 -16.24 -6.86 33.83
N SER A 91 -17.56 -6.86 34.06
CA SER A 91 -18.30 -8.10 34.29
C SER A 91 -18.22 -9.02 33.07
N LEU A 92 -18.48 -8.50 31.87
CA LEU A 92 -18.38 -9.25 30.62
C LEU A 92 -16.96 -9.79 30.40
N HIS A 93 -15.93 -8.97 30.65
CA HIS A 93 -14.55 -9.41 30.58
C HIS A 93 -14.32 -10.65 31.45
N THR A 94 -14.81 -10.63 32.69
CA THR A 94 -14.65 -11.74 33.63
C THR A 94 -15.40 -12.99 33.18
N ILE A 95 -16.58 -12.82 32.59
CA ILE A 95 -17.38 -13.93 32.03
C ILE A 95 -16.64 -14.56 30.85
N LEU A 96 -16.19 -13.76 29.88
CA LEU A 96 -15.47 -14.24 28.69
C LEU A 96 -14.14 -14.91 29.05
N GLU A 97 -13.38 -14.31 29.96
CA GLU A 97 -12.09 -14.83 30.41
C GLU A 97 -12.24 -16.22 31.05
N ARG A 98 -13.26 -16.40 31.90
CA ARG A 98 -13.54 -17.67 32.57
C ARG A 98 -14.17 -18.70 31.64
N GLY A 99 -15.06 -18.29 30.74
CA GLY A 99 -15.74 -19.18 29.80
C GLY A 99 -14.78 -19.81 28.80
N TYR A 100 -13.82 -19.03 28.29
CA TYR A 100 -12.90 -19.47 27.24
C TYR A 100 -11.47 -19.76 27.72
N ASN A 101 -11.17 -19.64 29.02
CA ASN A 101 -9.79 -19.71 29.57
C ASN A 101 -8.83 -18.73 28.88
N GLY A 102 -9.28 -17.48 28.75
CA GLY A 102 -8.63 -16.45 27.93
C GLY A 102 -9.32 -16.31 26.58
N TYR A 103 -9.72 -15.08 26.23
CA TYR A 103 -10.46 -14.80 25.00
C TYR A 103 -9.71 -13.87 24.05
N ASN A 104 -9.93 -14.07 22.75
CA ASN A 104 -9.42 -13.20 21.71
C ASN A 104 -10.55 -12.31 21.17
N VAL A 105 -10.41 -11.00 21.33
CA VAL A 105 -11.37 -10.00 20.82
C VAL A 105 -11.55 -10.12 19.31
N GLU A 106 -10.50 -10.39 18.54
CA GLU A 106 -10.59 -10.54 17.08
C GLU A 106 -11.59 -11.64 16.68
N ARG A 107 -11.54 -12.78 17.37
CA ARG A 107 -12.40 -13.94 17.11
C ARG A 107 -13.85 -13.66 17.50
N ILE A 108 -14.08 -12.99 18.63
CA ILE A 108 -15.42 -12.65 19.06
C ILE A 108 -16.03 -11.59 18.13
N MET A 109 -15.29 -10.52 17.82
CA MET A 109 -15.76 -9.48 16.91
C MET A 109 -16.05 -10.03 15.50
N LYS A 110 -15.28 -11.01 15.03
CA LYS A 110 -15.55 -11.75 13.79
C LYS A 110 -16.86 -12.55 13.87
N ARG A 111 -17.14 -13.19 15.00
CA ARG A 111 -18.36 -13.98 15.23
C ARG A 111 -19.61 -13.10 15.27
N LEU A 112 -19.50 -11.91 15.87
CA LEU A 112 -20.62 -10.97 16.02
C LEU A 112 -20.98 -10.22 14.73
N LEU A 113 -20.10 -10.23 13.72
CA LEU A 113 -20.31 -9.52 12.47
C LEU A 113 -21.30 -10.25 11.54
N PRO A 114 -22.20 -9.53 10.84
CA PRO A 114 -22.92 -10.09 9.70
C PRO A 114 -21.98 -10.74 8.66
N ARG A 115 -22.27 -11.98 8.25
CA ARG A 115 -21.44 -12.72 7.29
C ARG A 115 -21.54 -12.12 5.88
N CYS A 116 -20.42 -12.06 5.15
CA CYS A 116 -20.38 -11.57 3.76
C CYS A 116 -21.41 -12.25 2.85
N ARG A 117 -21.55 -13.58 2.95
CA ARG A 117 -22.54 -14.36 2.18
C ARG A 117 -23.99 -13.91 2.39
N SER A 118 -24.30 -13.35 3.56
CA SER A 118 -25.67 -12.92 3.91
C SER A 118 -25.97 -11.50 3.43
N ILE A 119 -24.94 -10.65 3.34
CA ILE A 119 -25.07 -9.25 2.93
C ILE A 119 -24.78 -9.03 1.44
N LEU A 120 -23.94 -9.85 0.82
CA LEU A 120 -23.64 -9.84 -0.62
C LEU A 120 -24.49 -10.92 -1.29
N TRP A 121 -25.58 -10.51 -1.93
CA TRP A 121 -26.56 -11.47 -2.46
C TRP A 121 -26.21 -11.94 -3.88
N GLN A 122 -25.88 -11.01 -4.77
CA GLN A 122 -25.50 -11.26 -6.16
C GLN A 122 -24.36 -10.33 -6.55
N CYS A 123 -23.40 -10.85 -7.32
CA CYS A 123 -22.21 -10.13 -7.75
C CYS A 123 -21.96 -10.36 -9.24
N SER A 124 -21.51 -9.32 -9.92
CA SER A 124 -21.02 -9.38 -11.31
C SER A 124 -19.74 -8.56 -11.41
N TRP A 125 -18.79 -9.05 -12.18
CA TRP A 125 -17.51 -8.40 -12.46
C TRP A 125 -17.18 -8.56 -13.94
N ASN A 126 -16.76 -7.47 -14.60
CA ASN A 126 -16.41 -7.46 -16.03
C ASN A 126 -17.52 -8.08 -16.91
N GLY A 127 -18.79 -7.73 -16.64
CA GLY A 127 -19.95 -8.22 -17.41
C GLY A 127 -20.30 -9.69 -17.19
N LYS A 128 -19.71 -10.35 -16.18
CA LYS A 128 -19.94 -11.76 -15.87
C LYS A 128 -20.39 -11.94 -14.43
N ASP A 129 -21.43 -12.74 -14.24
CA ASP A 129 -21.86 -13.19 -12.91
C ASP A 129 -20.70 -13.92 -12.22
N GLN A 130 -20.45 -13.56 -10.97
CA GLN A 130 -19.46 -14.20 -10.11
C GLN A 130 -20.14 -14.66 -8.83
N ASP A 131 -19.63 -15.74 -8.22
CA ASP A 131 -19.98 -16.05 -6.84
C ASP A 131 -19.34 -14.99 -5.94
N CYS A 132 -20.17 -14.27 -5.17
CA CYS A 132 -19.68 -13.27 -4.23
C CYS A 132 -18.65 -13.85 -3.24
N ASN A 133 -18.77 -15.13 -2.87
CA ASN A 133 -17.86 -15.77 -1.92
C ASN A 133 -16.48 -16.06 -2.51
N GLU A 134 -16.34 -16.08 -3.83
CA GLU A 134 -15.07 -16.34 -4.52
C GLU A 134 -14.27 -15.05 -4.74
N ILE A 135 -14.95 -13.90 -4.87
CA ILE A 135 -14.31 -12.62 -5.17
C ILE A 135 -14.22 -11.67 -3.96
N PHE A 136 -15.06 -11.84 -2.94
CA PHE A 136 -15.01 -11.05 -1.71
C PHE A 136 -14.47 -11.84 -0.53
N PHE A 137 -13.51 -11.24 0.16
CA PHE A 137 -12.88 -11.83 1.35
C PHE A 137 -13.07 -10.93 2.57
N LEU A 138 -13.18 -11.52 3.75
CA LEU A 138 -13.31 -10.76 4.99
C LEU A 138 -11.96 -10.17 5.39
N ARG A 139 -11.87 -8.84 5.52
CA ARG A 139 -10.63 -8.12 5.81
C ARG A 139 -10.78 -7.10 6.93
N LYS A 140 -9.68 -6.86 7.65
CA LYS A 140 -9.49 -5.77 8.60
C LYS A 140 -9.45 -4.42 7.87
N THR A 141 -10.18 -3.46 8.41
CA THR A 141 -10.30 -2.06 7.96
C THR A 141 -10.44 -1.16 9.20
N SER A 142 -10.33 0.16 9.06
CA SER A 142 -10.63 1.08 10.17
C SER A 142 -12.06 0.96 10.72
N ASP A 143 -12.96 0.37 9.94
CA ASP A 143 -14.36 0.08 10.26
C ASP A 143 -14.55 -1.33 10.85
N GLY A 144 -13.45 -1.99 11.26
CA GLY A 144 -13.36 -3.39 11.64
C GLY A 144 -13.38 -4.33 10.43
N TYR A 145 -14.20 -5.36 10.48
CA TYR A 145 -14.20 -6.38 9.43
C TYR A 145 -15.19 -6.04 8.31
N CYS A 146 -14.70 -6.04 7.06
CA CYS A 146 -15.52 -5.74 5.89
C CYS A 146 -15.24 -6.72 4.74
N CYS A 147 -16.22 -6.89 3.86
CA CYS A 147 -16.11 -7.76 2.70
C CYS A 147 -15.39 -7.01 1.59
N THR A 148 -14.19 -7.46 1.24
CA THR A 148 -13.28 -6.72 0.37
C THR A 148 -13.04 -7.47 -0.93
N PHE A 149 -13.27 -6.77 -2.03
CA PHE A 149 -12.90 -7.17 -3.38
C PHE A 149 -11.55 -6.56 -3.77
N ASN A 150 -10.76 -7.31 -4.54
CA ASN A 150 -9.54 -6.86 -5.20
C ASN A 150 -8.44 -6.23 -4.32
N SER A 151 -8.19 -6.82 -3.15
CA SER A 151 -7.01 -6.47 -2.32
C SER A 151 -5.81 -7.36 -2.67
N ALA A 152 -4.61 -6.77 -2.71
CA ALA A 152 -3.37 -7.46 -3.06
C ALA A 152 -2.86 -8.41 -1.96
N ARG A 153 -3.43 -8.35 -0.75
CA ARG A 153 -3.09 -9.26 0.34
C ARG A 153 -3.89 -10.54 0.16
N ARG A 154 -3.25 -11.71 0.09
CA ARG A 154 -3.95 -12.93 -0.37
C ARG A 154 -4.67 -13.68 0.75
N PHE A 155 -4.08 -13.79 1.92
CA PHE A 155 -4.67 -14.55 3.03
C PHE A 155 -5.67 -13.71 3.81
N ASN A 156 -6.75 -14.34 4.26
CA ASN A 156 -7.61 -13.75 5.28
C ASN A 156 -6.74 -13.41 6.49
N ASP A 157 -7.01 -12.30 7.18
CA ASP A 157 -6.28 -11.89 8.40
C ASP A 157 -6.40 -12.89 9.57
N PHE A 158 -6.98 -14.06 9.32
CA PHE A 158 -7.37 -15.09 10.27
C PHE A 158 -6.94 -16.50 9.86
N ASP A 159 -6.23 -16.66 8.74
CA ASP A 159 -5.64 -17.94 8.35
C ASP A 159 -4.20 -17.98 8.90
N ASP A 160 -3.86 -19.01 9.68
CA ASP A 160 -2.57 -19.16 10.38
C ASP A 160 -1.38 -19.40 9.43
N THR A 161 -1.63 -19.57 8.13
CA THR A 161 -0.58 -19.72 7.11
C THR A 161 -0.07 -18.36 6.66
N ASP A 162 1.18 -18.03 7.02
CA ASP A 162 1.97 -16.87 6.57
C ASP A 162 1.14 -15.72 5.98
N SER A 163 0.46 -14.97 6.87
CA SER A 163 -0.43 -13.84 6.57
C SER A 163 0.25 -12.67 5.81
N PHE A 164 1.53 -12.80 5.48
CA PHE A 164 2.38 -11.82 4.83
C PHE A 164 2.56 -12.04 3.31
N VAL A 165 1.92 -13.03 2.69
CA VAL A 165 2.04 -13.22 1.23
C VAL A 165 1.15 -12.23 0.48
N PHE A 166 1.78 -11.20 -0.07
CA PHE A 166 1.16 -10.32 -1.06
C PHE A 166 1.23 -10.96 -2.44
N ALA A 167 0.13 -10.88 -3.21
CA ALA A 167 0.05 -11.37 -4.58
C ALA A 167 -0.34 -10.20 -5.51
N SER A 168 0.64 -9.40 -5.92
CA SER A 168 0.42 -8.29 -6.86
C SER A 168 -0.15 -8.76 -8.21
N GLN A 169 0.23 -9.97 -8.63
CA GLN A 169 -0.21 -10.59 -9.89
C GLN A 169 -1.70 -10.93 -9.92
N THR A 170 -2.40 -10.93 -8.77
CA THR A 170 -3.83 -11.25 -8.69
C THR A 170 -4.70 -10.00 -8.58
N VAL A 171 -4.13 -8.79 -8.67
CA VAL A 171 -4.92 -7.57 -8.67
C VAL A 171 -5.60 -7.41 -10.03
N GLU A 172 -6.93 -7.47 -10.00
CA GLU A 172 -7.80 -7.36 -11.16
C GLU A 172 -7.75 -5.95 -11.76
N ARG A 173 -7.95 -5.90 -13.08
CA ARG A 173 -8.05 -4.66 -13.86
C ARG A 173 -9.35 -4.67 -14.65
N SER A 174 -9.92 -3.49 -14.90
CA SER A 174 -11.09 -3.36 -15.76
C SER A 174 -10.72 -3.60 -17.21
N LYS A 175 -11.51 -4.42 -17.91
CA LYS A 175 -11.30 -4.68 -19.35
C LYS A 175 -11.91 -3.58 -20.21
N GLU A 176 -13.09 -3.12 -19.80
CA GLU A 176 -13.88 -2.13 -20.51
C GLU A 176 -14.47 -1.10 -19.54
N THR A 177 -14.99 -0.02 -20.10
CA THR A 177 -15.64 1.08 -19.37
C THR A 177 -17.14 0.88 -19.27
N GLY A 178 -17.76 1.52 -18.28
CA GLY A 178 -19.21 1.52 -18.11
C GLY A 178 -19.71 0.56 -17.03
N SER A 179 -20.94 0.76 -16.58
CA SER A 179 -21.52 0.08 -15.42
C SER A 179 -21.63 -1.43 -15.58
N GLU A 180 -21.85 -1.92 -16.80
CA GLU A 180 -21.96 -3.36 -17.09
C GLU A 180 -20.63 -4.10 -16.92
N TYR A 181 -19.52 -3.44 -17.21
CA TYR A 181 -18.17 -4.00 -17.12
C TYR A 181 -17.48 -3.71 -15.79
N GLY A 182 -18.12 -2.95 -14.90
CA GLY A 182 -17.66 -2.71 -13.54
C GLY A 182 -18.00 -3.85 -12.58
N LEU A 183 -17.82 -3.56 -11.29
CA LEU A 183 -18.31 -4.38 -10.19
C LEU A 183 -19.76 -3.99 -9.90
N SER A 184 -20.67 -4.95 -10.00
CA SER A 184 -22.07 -4.76 -9.65
C SER A 184 -22.43 -5.69 -8.49
N VAL A 185 -23.02 -5.15 -7.43
CA VAL A 185 -23.35 -5.91 -6.22
C VAL A 185 -24.76 -5.59 -5.73
N LEU A 186 -25.56 -6.64 -5.57
CA LEU A 186 -26.85 -6.57 -4.88
C LEU A 186 -26.64 -6.80 -3.38
N LEU A 187 -26.91 -5.77 -2.59
CA LEU A 187 -26.67 -5.72 -1.16
C LEU A 187 -27.97 -5.94 -0.37
N ASN A 188 -27.91 -6.80 0.65
CA ASN A 188 -28.98 -7.03 1.61
C ASN A 188 -28.59 -6.47 2.98
N PRO A 189 -29.14 -5.34 3.43
CA PRO A 189 -28.71 -4.72 4.67
C PRO A 189 -29.06 -5.52 5.92
N LEU A 190 -30.05 -6.43 5.90
CA LEU A 190 -30.51 -7.18 7.09
C LEU A 190 -31.04 -6.26 8.22
N LEU A 191 -31.95 -5.33 7.89
CA LEU A 191 -32.44 -4.29 8.82
C LEU A 191 -33.01 -4.80 10.15
N TYR A 192 -33.55 -6.02 10.20
CA TYR A 192 -34.12 -6.61 11.42
C TYR A 192 -33.07 -7.05 12.45
N ASP A 193 -31.81 -7.15 12.03
CA ASP A 193 -30.71 -7.70 12.83
C ASP A 193 -29.79 -6.60 13.40
N TYR A 194 -30.19 -5.32 13.23
CA TYR A 194 -29.42 -4.15 13.64
C TYR A 194 -29.42 -3.96 15.16
N THR A 195 -28.23 -3.85 15.77
CA THR A 195 -28.07 -3.53 17.19
C THR A 195 -27.07 -2.39 17.40
N TYR A 196 -25.77 -2.66 17.14
CA TYR A 196 -24.70 -1.69 17.28
C TYR A 196 -24.37 -1.07 15.92
N LYS A 197 -24.79 0.18 15.73
CA LYS A 197 -24.53 0.96 14.52
C LYS A 197 -23.33 1.86 14.72
N LEU A 198 -22.39 1.82 13.78
CA LEU A 198 -21.23 2.73 13.80
C LEU A 198 -21.64 4.20 13.62
N LEU A 199 -22.68 4.43 12.81
CA LEU A 199 -23.20 5.74 12.45
C LEU A 199 -24.73 5.73 12.56
N PRO A 200 -25.39 6.88 12.75
CA PRO A 200 -26.86 6.97 12.84
C PRO A 200 -27.55 6.82 11.48
N ILE A 201 -27.07 5.90 10.64
CA ILE A 201 -27.60 5.59 9.30
C ILE A 201 -27.86 4.08 9.16
N LEU A 202 -28.55 3.70 8.09
CA LEU A 202 -28.83 2.31 7.73
C LEU A 202 -28.23 2.01 6.36
N GLY A 203 -27.84 0.75 6.13
CA GLY A 203 -27.29 0.30 4.86
C GLY A 203 -25.80 -0.03 4.98
N PHE A 204 -25.01 0.51 4.05
CA PHE A 204 -23.61 0.15 3.91
C PHE A 204 -22.71 1.37 3.80
N LYS A 205 -21.45 1.16 4.18
CA LYS A 205 -20.33 2.06 3.90
C LYS A 205 -19.37 1.32 2.98
N ILE A 206 -19.08 1.91 1.83
CA ILE A 206 -18.12 1.39 0.86
C ILE A 206 -16.83 2.20 0.97
N LEU A 207 -15.71 1.49 1.12
CA LEU A 207 -14.36 2.06 1.13
C LEU A 207 -13.69 1.73 -0.20
N ILE A 208 -13.20 2.76 -0.89
CA ILE A 208 -12.48 2.63 -2.17
C ILE A 208 -11.05 3.14 -1.95
N TYR A 209 -10.06 2.30 -2.22
CA TYR A 209 -8.65 2.55 -1.92
C TYR A 209 -7.72 1.72 -2.82
N SER A 210 -6.42 2.04 -2.81
CA SER A 210 -5.41 1.27 -3.56
C SER A 210 -5.35 -0.18 -3.07
N SER A 211 -5.24 -1.14 -3.98
CA SER A 211 -5.24 -2.58 -3.64
C SER A 211 -4.11 -3.01 -2.71
N PHE A 212 -3.04 -2.23 -2.62
CA PHE A 212 -1.87 -2.50 -1.77
C PHE A 212 -1.97 -1.87 -0.37
N ASP A 213 -2.94 -0.99 -0.17
CA ASP A 213 -3.10 -0.22 1.06
C ASP A 213 -3.97 -0.95 2.08
N TYR A 214 -3.71 -0.66 3.36
CA TYR A 214 -4.66 -0.90 4.42
C TYR A 214 -5.69 0.24 4.45
N PRO A 215 -7.00 -0.06 4.38
CA PRO A 215 -8.02 0.97 4.33
C PRO A 215 -8.21 1.62 5.71
N ASN A 216 -7.51 2.74 5.91
CA ASN A 216 -7.65 3.60 7.07
C ASN A 216 -8.25 4.95 6.68
N THR A 217 -9.49 5.20 7.11
CA THR A 217 -10.25 6.42 6.78
C THR A 217 -9.58 7.70 7.32
N PHE A 218 -8.77 7.60 8.36
CA PHE A 218 -8.08 8.75 8.97
C PHE A 218 -6.77 9.15 8.24
N ASN A 219 -6.45 8.53 7.09
CA ASN A 219 -5.18 8.78 6.36
C ASN A 219 -5.37 9.54 5.04
N GLY A 220 -6.62 9.84 4.65
CA GLY A 220 -6.94 10.57 3.41
C GLY A 220 -6.84 9.77 2.10
N GLY A 221 -6.20 8.58 2.12
CA GLY A 221 -6.08 7.67 0.97
C GLY A 221 -7.29 6.79 0.68
N VAL A 222 -8.36 6.89 1.49
CA VAL A 222 -9.60 6.10 1.35
C VAL A 222 -10.75 7.03 0.98
N ARG A 223 -11.57 6.63 0.02
CA ARG A 223 -12.86 7.28 -0.29
C ARG A 223 -14.00 6.52 0.34
N GLU A 224 -14.83 7.22 1.11
CA GLU A 224 -15.97 6.66 1.84
C GLU A 224 -17.27 7.03 1.12
N ILE A 225 -18.06 6.03 0.73
CA ILE A 225 -19.36 6.20 0.10
C ILE A 225 -20.43 5.51 0.94
N PHE A 226 -21.52 6.21 1.25
CA PHE A 226 -22.64 5.65 2.00
C PHE A 226 -23.74 5.20 1.05
N VAL A 227 -24.21 3.97 1.23
CA VAL A 227 -25.26 3.35 0.41
C VAL A 227 -26.49 3.11 1.27
N PRO A 228 -27.54 3.93 1.13
CA PRO A 228 -28.80 3.70 1.83
C PRO A 228 -29.53 2.46 1.30
N PRO A 229 -30.50 1.90 2.04
CA PRO A 229 -31.36 0.84 1.53
C PRO A 229 -32.31 1.36 0.43
N LYS A 230 -32.77 0.47 -0.46
CA LYS A 230 -33.75 0.75 -1.52
C LYS A 230 -33.30 1.79 -2.56
N VAL A 231 -32.01 1.80 -2.89
CA VAL A 231 -31.47 2.61 -3.99
C VAL A 231 -30.67 1.75 -4.95
N GLU A 232 -30.63 2.19 -6.20
CA GLU A 232 -29.68 1.77 -7.21
C GLU A 232 -28.67 2.91 -7.38
N MET A 233 -27.39 2.64 -7.13
CA MET A 233 -26.34 3.64 -7.05
C MET A 233 -25.22 3.34 -8.06
N PHE A 234 -24.82 4.36 -8.79
CA PHE A 234 -23.75 4.32 -9.78
C PHE A 234 -22.54 5.13 -9.27
N LEU A 235 -21.44 4.44 -9.04
CA LEU A 235 -20.16 5.00 -8.63
C LEU A 235 -19.21 5.00 -9.84
N ASN A 236 -19.10 6.17 -10.47
CA ASN A 236 -18.19 6.39 -11.58
C ASN A 236 -16.79 6.76 -11.04
N LEU A 237 -15.86 5.84 -11.23
CA LEU A 237 -14.46 5.93 -10.86
C LEU A 237 -13.66 6.72 -11.90
N ASN A 238 -12.78 7.57 -11.40
CA ASN A 238 -11.68 8.15 -12.15
C ASN A 238 -10.37 7.93 -11.38
N ALA A 239 -9.37 7.38 -12.04
CA ALA A 239 -8.04 7.16 -11.44
C ALA A 239 -7.13 8.35 -11.73
N PHE A 240 -6.01 8.45 -11.04
CA PHE A 240 -4.89 9.31 -11.38
C PHE A 240 -3.62 8.57 -10.94
N SER A 241 -2.71 8.33 -11.90
CA SER A 241 -1.52 7.53 -11.67
C SER A 241 -0.29 8.43 -11.58
N PHE A 242 0.52 8.20 -10.55
CA PHE A 242 1.81 8.83 -10.35
C PHE A 242 2.89 7.75 -10.22
N TYR A 243 4.02 7.94 -10.88
CA TYR A 243 5.17 7.05 -10.72
C TYR A 243 6.47 7.80 -10.92
N SER A 244 7.51 7.33 -10.25
CA SER A 244 8.88 7.81 -10.40
C SER A 244 9.68 6.85 -11.26
N MET A 245 10.56 7.38 -12.11
CA MET A 245 11.47 6.55 -12.89
C MET A 245 12.40 5.74 -11.97
N PRO A 246 12.77 4.50 -12.36
CA PRO A 246 13.65 3.66 -11.55
C PRO A 246 14.98 4.32 -11.20
N ASP A 247 15.53 5.14 -12.10
CA ASP A 247 16.80 5.84 -11.89
C ASP A 247 16.76 6.85 -10.71
N VAL A 248 15.56 7.28 -10.29
CA VAL A 248 15.37 8.13 -9.10
C VAL A 248 15.71 7.36 -7.81
N ILE A 249 15.76 6.02 -7.84
CA ILE A 249 16.12 5.20 -6.68
C ILE A 249 17.56 5.43 -6.18
N ASP A 250 18.44 5.93 -7.05
CA ASP A 250 19.85 6.15 -6.72
C ASP A 250 20.07 7.41 -5.86
N TYR A 251 19.10 8.32 -5.80
CA TYR A 251 19.15 9.49 -4.91
C TYR A 251 18.83 9.13 -3.46
N ASP A 252 19.40 9.90 -2.53
CA ASP A 252 19.06 9.77 -1.12
C ASP A 252 17.57 10.07 -0.89
N ILE A 253 16.99 9.40 0.11
CA ILE A 253 15.57 9.51 0.47
C ILE A 253 15.19 10.97 0.74
N ASN A 254 16.07 11.77 1.34
CA ASN A 254 15.80 13.17 1.66
C ASN A 254 15.79 14.08 0.42
N GLN A 255 16.42 13.66 -0.68
CA GLN A 255 16.51 14.44 -1.92
C GLN A 255 15.32 14.17 -2.85
N ARG A 256 14.88 12.90 -2.94
CA ARG A 256 13.71 12.52 -3.76
C ARG A 256 12.37 12.65 -3.01
N ASP A 257 12.42 12.77 -1.68
CA ASP A 257 11.29 12.91 -0.75
C ASP A 257 10.13 11.92 -0.94
N CYS A 258 10.44 10.72 -1.45
CA CYS A 258 9.50 9.61 -1.60
C CYS A 258 10.20 8.26 -1.32
N LEU A 259 9.40 7.23 -1.03
CA LEU A 259 9.87 5.85 -0.87
C LEU A 259 9.26 4.93 -1.92
N PHE A 260 10.11 4.08 -2.50
CA PHE A 260 9.64 3.00 -3.37
C PHE A 260 9.04 1.86 -2.53
N SER A 261 8.09 1.16 -3.14
CA SER A 261 7.29 0.15 -2.44
C SER A 261 8.10 -1.01 -1.85
N MET A 262 9.31 -1.28 -2.39
CA MET A 262 10.17 -2.39 -1.97
C MET A 262 11.23 -2.03 -0.91
N GLU A 263 11.51 -0.75 -0.67
CA GLU A 263 12.64 -0.35 0.19
C GLU A 263 12.45 -0.73 1.65
N GLN A 264 11.20 -0.62 2.14
CA GLN A 264 10.83 -1.01 3.51
C GLN A 264 9.94 -2.25 3.54
N ALA A 265 9.98 -3.08 2.49
CA ALA A 265 9.10 -4.23 2.33
C ALA A 265 9.08 -5.17 3.54
N LYS A 266 10.27 -5.49 4.07
CA LYS A 266 10.44 -6.39 5.23
C LYS A 266 9.73 -5.89 6.49
N LYS A 267 9.71 -4.57 6.71
CA LYS A 267 9.09 -3.96 7.90
C LYS A 267 7.57 -4.12 7.88
N PHE A 268 6.95 -3.98 6.71
CA PHE A 268 5.50 -4.06 6.54
C PHE A 268 5.01 -5.44 6.11
N GLY A 269 5.91 -6.44 6.07
CA GLY A 269 5.62 -7.79 5.60
C GLY A 269 5.20 -7.84 4.13
N GLY A 270 5.59 -6.86 3.30
CA GLY A 270 5.14 -6.75 1.91
C GLY A 270 5.51 -5.44 1.23
N TYR A 271 4.52 -4.60 0.90
CA TYR A 271 4.75 -3.33 0.19
C TYR A 271 4.67 -2.13 1.15
N TYR A 272 5.60 -1.20 1.00
CA TYR A 272 5.48 0.13 1.59
C TYR A 272 4.38 0.91 0.88
N SER A 273 3.55 1.58 1.67
CA SER A 273 2.75 2.70 1.21
C SER A 273 2.61 3.72 2.31
N TYR A 274 2.35 4.97 1.92
CA TYR A 274 2.11 6.05 2.89
C TYR A 274 1.00 5.67 3.89
N THR A 275 -0.11 5.12 3.41
CA THR A 275 -1.25 4.70 4.25
C THR A 275 -0.86 3.58 5.24
N ASN A 276 -0.06 2.61 4.81
CA ASN A 276 0.44 1.53 5.66
C ASN A 276 1.39 2.07 6.75
N CYS A 277 2.28 3.00 6.38
CA CYS A 277 3.20 3.64 7.31
C CYS A 277 2.48 4.41 8.42
N ILE A 278 1.49 5.24 8.06
CA ILE A 278 0.73 6.02 9.06
C ILE A 278 -0.06 5.09 9.99
N SER A 279 -0.67 4.03 9.46
CA SER A 279 -1.42 3.07 10.27
C SER A 279 -0.51 2.34 11.25
N HIS A 280 0.67 1.90 10.80
CA HIS A 280 1.69 1.28 11.65
C HIS A 280 2.23 2.24 12.72
N CYS A 281 2.49 3.50 12.36
CA CYS A 281 2.88 4.55 13.31
C CYS A 281 1.84 4.73 14.42
N ARG A 282 0.55 4.79 14.07
CA ARG A 282 -0.54 4.83 15.06
C ARG A 282 -0.55 3.59 15.95
N THR A 283 -0.38 2.40 15.38
CA THR A 283 -0.32 1.17 16.17
C THR A 283 0.84 1.19 17.17
N LEU A 284 2.03 1.67 16.79
CA LEU A 284 3.16 1.84 17.72
C LEU A 284 2.85 2.81 18.86
N ASP A 285 2.22 3.94 18.58
CA ASP A 285 1.84 4.92 19.60
C ASP A 285 0.80 4.32 20.56
N ILE A 286 -0.21 3.59 20.05
CA ILE A 286 -1.17 2.86 20.88
C ILE A 286 -0.47 1.82 21.78
N ILE A 287 0.49 1.08 21.26
CA ILE A 287 1.27 0.11 22.04
C ILE A 287 2.06 0.82 23.15
N SER A 288 2.64 1.99 22.87
CA SER A 288 3.41 2.74 23.87
C SER A 288 2.56 3.21 25.06
N PHE A 289 1.32 3.63 24.83
CA PHE A 289 0.41 4.13 25.86
C PHE A 289 -0.41 3.03 26.53
N CYS A 290 -1.01 2.12 25.74
CA CYS A 290 -1.98 1.12 26.20
C CYS A 290 -1.47 -0.33 26.15
N LYS A 291 -0.27 -0.58 25.62
CA LYS A 291 0.39 -1.91 25.61
C LYS A 291 -0.45 -3.03 24.97
N CYS A 292 -1.29 -2.68 24.00
CA CYS A 292 -2.15 -3.62 23.30
C CYS A 292 -2.46 -3.12 21.88
N ILE A 293 -2.90 -4.04 21.01
CA ILE A 293 -3.29 -3.71 19.62
C ILE A 293 -4.81 -3.86 19.45
N PRO A 294 -5.53 -2.80 19.03
CA PRO A 294 -6.95 -2.92 18.70
C PRO A 294 -7.19 -3.94 17.58
N PHE A 295 -8.28 -4.70 17.68
CA PHE A 295 -8.55 -5.90 16.86
C PHE A 295 -8.55 -5.66 15.33
N PHE A 296 -8.80 -4.42 14.90
CA PHE A 296 -8.92 -4.06 13.50
C PHE A 296 -7.60 -3.60 12.88
N TYR A 297 -6.56 -3.29 13.68
CA TYR A 297 -5.24 -3.00 13.13
C TYR A 297 -4.53 -4.29 12.68
N LEU A 298 -3.61 -4.11 11.74
CA LEU A 298 -2.77 -5.18 11.24
C LEU A 298 -1.61 -5.40 12.19
N VAL A 299 -1.24 -6.67 12.37
CA VAL A 299 -0.05 -7.05 13.12
C VAL A 299 1.09 -7.20 12.12
N THR A 300 2.13 -6.39 12.27
CA THR A 300 3.38 -6.51 11.52
C THR A 300 4.37 -7.42 12.27
N PRO A 301 5.40 -7.99 11.60
CA PRO A 301 6.33 -8.93 12.23
C PRO A 301 7.02 -8.41 13.49
N ASP A 302 7.26 -7.11 13.57
CA ASP A 302 7.87 -6.43 14.72
C ASP A 302 6.92 -6.27 15.93
N MET A 303 5.63 -6.56 15.75
CA MET A 303 4.58 -6.44 16.77
C MET A 303 3.94 -7.79 17.14
N ALA A 304 4.50 -8.91 16.66
CA ALA A 304 3.89 -10.24 16.80
C ALA A 304 3.67 -10.67 18.27
N ASP A 305 4.52 -10.22 19.19
CA ASP A 305 4.45 -10.57 20.62
C ASP A 305 3.42 -9.73 21.42
N VAL A 306 2.79 -8.73 20.79
CA VAL A 306 1.88 -7.83 21.48
C VAL A 306 0.45 -8.38 21.47
N ARG A 307 -0.16 -8.48 22.65
CA ARG A 307 -1.55 -8.94 22.80
C ARG A 307 -2.56 -7.98 22.17
N ASN A 308 -3.70 -8.51 21.75
CA ASN A 308 -4.86 -7.70 21.41
C ASN A 308 -5.42 -6.96 22.63
N CYS A 309 -5.98 -5.77 22.39
CA CYS A 309 -6.72 -5.03 23.41
C CYS A 309 -7.97 -5.80 23.82
N ASN A 310 -8.26 -5.82 25.12
CA ASN A 310 -9.44 -6.44 25.71
C ASN A 310 -10.32 -5.38 26.41
N LEU A 311 -11.42 -5.81 27.03
CA LEU A 311 -12.43 -4.89 27.57
C LEU A 311 -11.88 -4.00 28.70
N LYS A 312 -10.81 -4.43 29.38
CA LYS A 312 -10.14 -3.61 30.41
C LYS A 312 -9.38 -2.44 29.82
N ASP A 313 -8.92 -2.56 28.59
CA ASP A 313 -8.11 -1.55 27.91
C ASP A 313 -8.95 -0.40 27.32
N LEU A 314 -10.28 -0.55 27.24
CA LEU A 314 -11.19 0.45 26.67
C LEU A 314 -11.05 1.83 27.32
N LEU A 315 -10.80 1.89 28.63
CA LEU A 315 -10.54 3.17 29.31
C LEU A 315 -9.27 3.85 28.83
N CYS A 316 -8.20 3.07 28.60
CA CYS A 316 -6.95 3.61 28.07
C CYS A 316 -7.14 4.10 26.64
N LEU A 317 -7.82 3.30 25.81
CA LEU A 317 -8.11 3.65 24.42
C LEU A 317 -8.97 4.91 24.33
N LYS A 318 -9.99 5.06 25.20
CA LYS A 318 -10.81 6.27 25.27
C LYS A 318 -9.98 7.50 25.64
N LYS A 319 -9.08 7.37 26.62
CA LYS A 319 -8.26 8.48 27.13
C LYS A 319 -7.38 9.11 26.04
N TYR A 320 -6.85 8.30 25.12
CA TYR A 320 -5.93 8.75 24.07
C TYR A 320 -6.56 8.78 22.67
N ARG A 321 -7.89 8.59 22.56
CA ARG A 321 -8.62 8.57 21.28
C ARG A 321 -8.34 9.79 20.41
N GLU A 322 -8.45 10.99 20.98
CA GLU A 322 -8.27 12.25 20.25
C GLU A 322 -6.86 12.37 19.64
N ARG A 323 -5.84 11.89 20.35
CA ARG A 323 -4.45 11.89 19.87
C ARG A 323 -4.28 11.11 18.57
N TRP A 324 -4.98 9.98 18.43
CA TRP A 324 -4.86 9.12 17.24
C TRP A 324 -5.77 9.56 16.10
N LEU A 325 -6.76 10.41 16.38
CA LEU A 325 -7.62 11.02 15.38
C LEU A 325 -6.87 12.09 14.58
N HIS A 326 -5.94 12.81 15.22
CA HIS A 326 -5.21 13.93 14.61
C HIS A 326 -3.75 13.57 14.29
N LEU A 327 -3.37 13.75 13.02
CA LEU A 327 -2.00 13.57 12.53
C LEU A 327 -1.34 14.94 12.38
N GLU A 328 -0.15 15.12 12.92
CA GLU A 328 0.66 16.31 12.64
C GLU A 328 1.26 16.20 11.23
N PRO A 329 1.02 17.19 10.35
CA PRO A 329 1.57 17.15 9.00
C PRO A 329 3.10 17.28 9.06
N ARG A 330 3.79 16.58 8.16
CA ARG A 330 5.22 16.78 7.97
C ARG A 330 5.43 18.13 7.28
N TYR A 331 6.04 19.07 7.99
CA TYR A 331 6.45 20.33 7.39
C TYR A 331 7.67 20.11 6.50
N GLU A 332 7.58 20.51 5.23
CA GLU A 332 8.75 20.66 4.38
C GLU A 332 9.67 21.74 4.96
N LYS A 333 10.99 21.63 4.69
CA LYS A 333 12.01 22.55 5.23
C LYS A 333 11.74 24.04 4.94
N PHE A 334 10.89 24.36 3.96
CA PHE A 334 10.57 25.71 3.51
C PHE A 334 9.17 26.21 3.90
N MET A 335 8.39 25.42 4.63
CA MET A 335 7.07 25.84 5.12
C MET A 335 7.22 26.38 6.55
N GLU A 336 7.21 27.70 6.69
CA GLU A 336 7.01 28.32 8.01
C GLU A 336 5.52 28.28 8.37
N PRO A 337 5.12 27.54 9.43
CA PRO A 337 3.73 27.53 9.85
C PRO A 337 3.32 28.92 10.34
N PHE A 338 2.09 29.32 10.00
CA PHE A 338 1.50 30.56 10.53
C PHE A 338 1.53 30.52 12.07
N HIS A 339 2.12 31.57 12.66
CA HIS A 339 2.42 31.70 14.10
C HIS A 339 1.23 31.41 15.05
N GLU A 340 0.00 31.47 14.58
CA GLU A 340 -1.23 31.24 15.36
C GLU A 340 -1.61 29.76 15.53
N THR A 341 -0.88 28.82 14.91
CA THR A 341 -1.14 27.37 15.00
C THR A 341 -0.29 26.62 16.02
N LYS A 342 0.46 27.33 16.88
CA LYS A 342 1.11 26.68 18.03
C LYS A 342 0.04 26.29 19.05
N LEU A 343 -0.57 25.13 18.84
CA LEU A 343 -1.39 24.49 19.86
C LEU A 343 -0.54 24.34 21.13
N PRO A 344 -1.10 24.65 22.32
CA PRO A 344 -0.37 24.51 23.57
C PRO A 344 0.08 23.06 23.78
N ASP A 345 1.37 22.90 24.04
CA ASP A 345 2.13 21.70 24.40
C ASP A 345 1.46 20.32 24.21
N GLY A 346 1.88 19.62 23.15
CA GLY A 346 2.33 18.23 23.21
C GLY A 346 1.30 17.09 23.29
N SER A 347 -0.02 17.34 23.32
CA SER A 347 -1.00 16.25 23.51
C SER A 347 -1.96 15.96 22.36
N CYS A 348 -2.14 16.88 21.40
CA CYS A 348 -3.26 16.76 20.46
C CYS A 348 -2.99 15.76 19.31
N CYS A 349 -1.75 15.63 18.83
CA CYS A 349 -1.47 14.95 17.56
C CYS A 349 -0.35 13.92 17.67
N ILE A 350 -0.44 12.88 16.83
CA ILE A 350 0.66 11.94 16.59
C ILE A 350 1.61 12.49 15.51
N THR A 351 2.91 12.35 15.73
CA THR A 351 3.96 12.66 14.75
C THR A 351 4.44 11.38 14.07
N CYS A 352 4.35 11.32 12.75
CA CYS A 352 4.78 10.16 11.97
C CYS A 352 5.76 10.57 10.87
N ASN A 353 6.94 9.96 10.86
CA ASN A 353 7.95 10.16 9.82
C ASN A 353 7.67 9.25 8.61
N CYS A 354 6.54 9.48 7.94
CA CYS A 354 6.15 8.73 6.74
C CYS A 354 6.34 9.57 5.48
N LEU A 355 6.99 8.99 4.48
CA LEU A 355 7.23 9.60 3.17
C LEU A 355 6.13 9.18 2.17
N PRO A 356 5.75 10.01 1.20
CA PRO A 356 4.86 9.60 0.13
C PRO A 356 5.47 8.43 -0.67
N SER A 357 4.61 7.63 -1.29
CA SER A 357 5.06 6.55 -2.17
C SER A 357 5.58 7.12 -3.50
N CYS A 358 6.71 6.62 -4.01
CA CYS A 358 7.22 7.01 -5.33
C CYS A 358 6.37 6.47 -6.49
N GLU A 359 5.44 5.55 -6.22
CA GLU A 359 4.41 5.07 -7.12
C GLU A 359 3.08 5.04 -6.37
N ASP A 360 2.05 5.67 -6.92
CA ASP A 360 0.73 5.71 -6.31
C ASP A 360 -0.39 5.85 -7.35
N ILE A 361 -1.57 5.34 -7.00
CA ILE A 361 -2.79 5.49 -7.79
C ILE A 361 -3.87 6.03 -6.87
N THR A 362 -4.34 7.24 -7.19
CA THR A 362 -5.43 7.88 -6.44
C THR A 362 -6.73 7.73 -7.20
N TYR A 363 -7.81 7.44 -6.48
CA TYR A 363 -9.14 7.28 -7.05
C TYR A 363 -10.05 8.41 -6.58
N THR A 364 -10.78 8.96 -7.54
CA THR A 364 -11.88 9.90 -7.32
C THR A 364 -13.18 9.25 -7.78
N VAL A 365 -14.27 9.56 -7.10
CA VAL A 365 -15.55 8.89 -7.28
C VAL A 365 -16.63 9.95 -7.46
N SER A 366 -17.42 9.80 -8.51
CA SER A 366 -18.63 10.57 -8.74
C SER A 366 -19.83 9.65 -8.57
N THR A 367 -20.84 10.11 -7.83
CA THR A 367 -21.97 9.28 -7.40
C THR A 367 -23.28 9.77 -7.98
N SER A 368 -24.12 8.86 -8.45
CA SER A 368 -25.52 9.11 -8.76
C SER A 368 -26.38 7.98 -8.24
N ASP A 369 -27.58 8.29 -7.76
CA ASP A 369 -28.49 7.31 -7.18
C ASP A 369 -29.93 7.51 -7.66
N ILE A 370 -30.66 6.40 -7.70
CA ILE A 370 -32.06 6.33 -8.14
C ILE A 370 -32.81 5.43 -7.14
N PRO A 371 -34.04 5.79 -6.71
CA PRO A 371 -34.82 4.95 -5.82
C PRO A 371 -35.21 3.61 -6.47
N LEU A 372 -34.91 2.50 -5.78
CA LEU A 372 -35.22 1.15 -6.22
C LEU A 372 -36.60 0.71 -5.70
N ASN A 373 -37.66 1.12 -6.40
CA ASN A 373 -39.05 0.82 -6.03
C ASN A 373 -39.66 -0.30 -6.89
N ILE A 374 -38.96 -1.42 -6.99
CA ILE A 374 -39.41 -2.60 -7.72
C ILE A 374 -39.42 -3.83 -6.81
N PRO A 375 -40.44 -4.70 -6.88
CA PRO A 375 -40.53 -5.89 -6.00
C PRO A 375 -39.67 -7.05 -6.47
N TYR A 376 -39.27 -7.06 -7.74
CA TYR A 376 -38.46 -8.11 -8.34
C TYR A 376 -37.37 -7.50 -9.21
N LEU A 377 -36.14 -7.95 -8.99
CA LEU A 377 -35.00 -7.65 -9.84
C LEU A 377 -34.70 -8.86 -10.73
N TYR A 378 -34.49 -8.62 -12.01
CA TYR A 378 -33.95 -9.64 -12.90
C TYR A 378 -32.43 -9.51 -12.90
N TRP A 379 -31.76 -10.57 -12.47
CA TRP A 379 -30.31 -10.69 -12.57
C TRP A 379 -30.00 -11.78 -13.58
N ASN A 380 -29.47 -11.37 -14.74
CA ASN A 380 -29.40 -12.21 -15.93
C ASN A 380 -30.77 -12.83 -16.27
N ARG A 381 -30.97 -14.12 -15.99
CA ARG A 381 -32.21 -14.87 -16.26
C ARG A 381 -32.98 -15.25 -15.00
N LYS A 382 -32.48 -14.89 -13.81
CA LYS A 382 -33.10 -15.25 -12.54
C LYS A 382 -33.89 -14.08 -11.98
N LYS A 383 -35.15 -14.33 -11.66
CA LYS A 383 -36.03 -13.36 -10.98
C LYS A 383 -35.83 -13.47 -9.47
N THR A 384 -35.37 -12.41 -8.85
CA THR A 384 -35.10 -12.36 -7.40
C THR A 384 -36.05 -11.37 -6.74
N ARG A 385 -36.68 -11.77 -5.63
CA ARG A 385 -37.53 -10.87 -4.84
C ARG A 385 -36.64 -9.95 -4.02
N ILE A 386 -36.85 -8.64 -4.14
CA ILE A 386 -36.12 -7.62 -3.40
C ILE A 386 -37.10 -6.78 -2.57
N ASN A 387 -36.70 -6.47 -1.34
CA ASN A 387 -37.47 -5.63 -0.43
C ASN A 387 -36.68 -4.38 -0.01
N ASN A 388 -35.68 -4.57 0.86
CA ASN A 388 -34.83 -3.49 1.39
C ASN A 388 -33.42 -3.50 0.78
N HIS A 389 -33.27 -4.13 -0.38
CA HIS A 389 -31.95 -4.29 -0.99
C HIS A 389 -31.50 -2.96 -1.62
N SER A 390 -30.19 -2.81 -1.79
CA SER A 390 -29.60 -1.77 -2.61
C SER A 390 -28.74 -2.40 -3.70
N LEU A 391 -28.71 -1.79 -4.87
CA LEU A 391 -27.90 -2.24 -6.01
C LEU A 391 -26.81 -1.20 -6.23
N VAL A 392 -25.55 -1.64 -6.29
CA VAL A 392 -24.42 -0.73 -6.46
C VAL A 392 -23.60 -1.16 -7.67
N HIS A 393 -23.32 -0.20 -8.55
CA HIS A 393 -22.47 -0.36 -9.72
C HIS A 393 -21.22 0.52 -9.56
N ILE A 394 -20.03 -0.07 -9.67
CA ILE A 394 -18.76 0.62 -9.49
C ILE A 394 -17.91 0.40 -10.73
N TYR A 395 -17.59 1.45 -11.48
CA TYR A 395 -17.02 1.30 -12.83
C TYR A 395 -16.19 2.52 -13.23
N PHE A 396 -15.27 2.34 -14.18
CA PHE A 396 -14.62 3.47 -14.83
C PHE A 396 -15.52 4.06 -15.91
N GLY A 397 -15.81 5.37 -15.81
CA GLY A 397 -16.60 6.09 -16.81
C GLY A 397 -15.82 6.58 -18.03
N SER A 398 -14.48 6.60 -17.95
CA SER A 398 -13.58 6.99 -19.04
C SER A 398 -12.60 5.85 -19.35
N SER A 399 -12.23 5.69 -20.63
CA SER A 399 -11.30 4.66 -21.09
C SER A 399 -9.84 5.01 -20.87
N GLY A 400 -9.54 6.27 -20.55
CA GLY A 400 -8.20 6.73 -20.23
C GLY A 400 -8.18 7.69 -19.04
N THR A 401 -7.01 7.81 -18.44
CA THR A 401 -6.73 8.75 -17.35
C THR A 401 -5.38 9.47 -17.50
N THR A 402 -5.16 10.48 -16.67
CA THR A 402 -3.90 11.16 -16.49
C THR A 402 -2.88 10.30 -15.73
N ARG A 403 -1.70 10.17 -16.33
CA ARG A 403 -0.51 9.59 -15.73
C ARG A 403 0.59 10.65 -15.67
N ILE A 404 1.11 10.86 -14.47
CA ILE A 404 2.21 11.77 -14.18
C ILE A 404 3.46 10.95 -13.89
N ARG A 405 4.58 11.45 -14.41
CA ARG A 405 5.90 10.85 -14.22
C ARG A 405 6.82 11.82 -13.49
N GLN A 406 7.50 11.33 -12.47
CA GLN A 406 8.65 11.99 -11.85
C GLN A 406 9.93 11.40 -12.44
N ASP A 407 10.81 12.27 -12.91
CA ASP A 407 12.06 11.92 -13.59
C ASP A 407 13.21 12.75 -13.04
N MET A 408 14.45 12.38 -13.37
CA MET A 408 15.62 13.17 -13.01
C MET A 408 15.63 14.48 -13.82
N LEU A 409 15.94 15.60 -13.15
CA LEU A 409 16.01 16.92 -13.77
C LEU A 409 17.14 16.98 -14.82
N LEU A 410 18.30 16.41 -14.48
CA LEU A 410 19.46 16.31 -15.36
C LEU A 410 20.15 14.97 -15.12
N TYR A 411 20.50 14.29 -16.20
CA TYR A 411 21.34 13.09 -16.12
C TYR A 411 22.82 13.49 -16.04
N TRP A 412 23.68 12.59 -15.51
CA TRP A 412 25.12 12.86 -15.35
C TRP A 412 25.82 13.23 -16.67
N TYR A 413 25.38 12.64 -17.79
CA TYR A 413 25.93 12.91 -19.11
C TYR A 413 25.46 14.27 -19.67
N GLU A 414 24.28 14.76 -19.27
CA GLU A 414 23.79 16.09 -19.63
C GLU A 414 24.55 17.16 -18.85
N LEU A 415 24.83 16.91 -17.55
CA LEU A 415 25.72 17.75 -16.76
C LEU A 415 27.11 17.83 -17.41
N MET A 416 27.70 16.68 -17.77
CA MET A 416 28.99 16.62 -18.44
C MET A 416 28.97 17.37 -19.78
N SER A 417 27.90 17.22 -20.56
CA SER A 417 27.71 17.95 -21.83
C SER A 417 27.62 19.46 -21.62
N ASN A 418 26.85 19.91 -20.61
CA ASN A 418 26.68 21.33 -20.30
C ASN A 418 28.00 21.96 -19.81
N TYR A 419 28.74 21.30 -18.91
CA TYR A 419 30.07 21.75 -18.50
C TYR A 419 31.06 21.76 -19.66
N GLY A 420 31.06 20.71 -20.48
CA GLY A 420 31.87 20.61 -21.68
C GLY A 420 31.59 21.74 -22.68
N GLY A 421 30.31 22.07 -22.90
CA GLY A 421 29.88 23.18 -23.74
C GLY A 421 30.36 24.53 -23.22
N ILE A 422 30.21 24.79 -21.91
CA ILE A 422 30.69 26.03 -21.28
C ILE A 422 32.23 26.13 -21.40
N CYS A 423 32.97 25.08 -21.05
CA CYS A 423 34.43 25.07 -21.15
C CYS A 423 34.92 25.25 -22.61
N SER A 424 34.28 24.58 -23.57
CA SER A 424 34.62 24.72 -24.98
C SER A 424 34.31 26.12 -25.51
N PHE A 425 33.21 26.75 -25.08
CA PHE A 425 32.83 28.08 -25.54
C PHE A 425 33.72 29.18 -24.96
N PHE A 426 34.00 29.15 -23.65
CA PHE A 426 34.78 30.21 -22.99
C PHE A 426 36.29 30.03 -23.09
N LEU A 427 36.78 28.79 -23.02
CA LEU A 427 38.22 28.49 -22.99
C LEU A 427 38.74 27.92 -24.32
N GLY A 428 37.86 27.41 -25.19
CA GLY A 428 38.28 26.67 -26.39
C GLY A 428 38.93 25.32 -26.06
N ILE A 429 38.80 24.84 -24.82
CA ILE A 429 39.44 23.62 -24.33
C ILE A 429 38.44 22.48 -24.39
N SER A 430 38.87 21.36 -24.97
CA SER A 430 38.14 20.10 -24.94
C SER A 430 38.78 19.12 -23.94
N ILE A 431 38.08 18.02 -23.64
CA ILE A 431 38.66 16.94 -22.81
C ILE A 431 39.92 16.35 -23.45
N ILE A 432 40.00 16.32 -24.77
CA ILE A 432 41.18 15.88 -25.54
C ILE A 432 42.34 16.84 -25.29
N SER A 433 42.08 18.15 -25.31
CA SER A 433 43.09 19.17 -25.00
C SER A 433 43.62 19.05 -23.57
N LEU A 434 42.78 18.64 -22.62
CA LEU A 434 43.19 18.38 -21.24
C LEU A 434 44.08 17.13 -21.12
N ILE A 435 43.75 16.06 -21.84
CA ILE A 435 44.58 14.86 -21.93
C ILE A 435 45.93 15.17 -22.57
N GLU A 436 45.96 15.97 -23.63
CA GLU A 436 47.19 16.42 -24.30
C GLU A 436 48.08 17.25 -23.35
N MET A 437 47.47 18.14 -22.57
CA MET A 437 48.15 18.94 -21.56
C MET A 437 48.77 18.05 -20.47
N LEU A 438 48.02 17.08 -19.96
CA LEU A 438 48.51 16.10 -18.97
C LEU A 438 49.66 15.27 -19.54
N TYR A 439 49.53 14.79 -20.78
CA TYR A 439 50.58 14.05 -21.48
C TYR A 439 51.87 14.88 -21.61
N PHE A 440 51.76 16.15 -21.99
CA PHE A 440 52.90 17.06 -22.08
C PHE A 440 53.55 17.31 -20.71
N PHE A 441 52.76 17.53 -19.65
CA PHE A 441 53.30 17.73 -18.30
C PHE A 441 54.00 16.49 -17.75
N ILE A 442 53.42 15.29 -17.96
CA ILE A 442 54.01 14.02 -17.52
C ILE A 442 55.33 13.76 -18.25
N THR A 443 55.35 13.86 -19.58
CA THR A 443 56.58 13.65 -20.37
C THR A 443 57.68 14.66 -20.06
N ARG A 444 57.32 15.92 -19.79
CA ARG A 444 58.28 16.95 -19.39
C ARG A 444 58.84 16.73 -17.98
N ARG A 445 58.05 16.23 -17.04
CA ARG A 445 58.53 15.84 -15.70
C ARG A 445 59.48 14.65 -15.78
N ILE A 446 59.18 13.64 -16.59
CA ILE A 446 60.05 12.48 -16.82
C ILE A 446 61.37 12.89 -17.49
N LYS A 447 61.36 13.85 -18.44
CA LYS A 447 62.59 14.40 -19.04
C LYS A 447 63.40 15.33 -18.12
N SER A 448 62.84 15.77 -16.99
CA SER A 448 63.50 16.69 -16.06
C SER A 448 64.32 16.01 -14.95
N GLU A 449 64.30 14.68 -14.87
CA GLU A 449 65.31 13.94 -14.11
C GLU A 449 66.63 13.97 -14.91
N PRO A 450 67.71 14.60 -14.38
CA PRO A 450 69.00 14.55 -15.06
C PRO A 450 69.53 13.11 -15.03
N PRO A 451 70.10 12.60 -16.15
CA PRO A 451 70.78 11.32 -16.11
C PRO A 451 71.95 11.40 -15.11
N PRO A 452 72.24 10.33 -14.35
CA PRO A 452 73.40 10.31 -13.47
C PRO A 452 74.66 10.50 -14.31
N ILE A 453 75.50 11.45 -13.91
CA ILE A 453 76.79 11.76 -14.54
C ILE A 453 77.68 10.52 -14.37
N MET A 454 77.88 9.77 -15.46
CA MET A 454 78.86 8.68 -15.52
C MET A 454 80.12 9.21 -16.20
N THR A 455 81.19 9.32 -15.42
CA THR A 455 82.52 9.73 -15.87
C THR A 455 83.07 8.73 -16.88
N THR A 456 83.43 9.24 -18.07
CA THR A 456 84.13 8.48 -19.11
C THR A 456 85.60 8.30 -18.75
N ASN A 457 86.05 7.06 -18.60
CA ASN A 457 87.45 6.68 -18.82
C ASN A 457 87.52 5.64 -19.94
N SER A 458 88.09 6.10 -21.05
CA SER A 458 88.91 5.46 -22.08
C SER A 458 88.94 3.93 -22.27
N GLU A 459 88.84 3.60 -23.57
CA GLU A 459 89.59 2.58 -24.34
C GLU A 459 88.95 1.19 -24.59
N ASN A 460 88.42 1.11 -25.82
CA ASN A 460 88.71 0.09 -26.86
C ASN A 460 88.84 -1.37 -26.43
N ASN A 461 87.89 -2.20 -26.90
CA ASN A 461 88.18 -3.16 -27.97
C ASN A 461 86.88 -3.79 -28.49
N VAL A 462 86.64 -3.57 -29.78
CA VAL A 462 85.58 -4.19 -30.57
C VAL A 462 85.96 -5.65 -30.83
N ASN A 463 85.10 -6.59 -30.44
CA ASN A 463 85.12 -7.96 -30.94
C ASN A 463 83.73 -8.31 -31.48
N ILE A 464 83.67 -8.47 -32.80
CA ILE A 464 82.48 -8.75 -33.59
C ILE A 464 82.08 -10.22 -33.39
N LYS A 465 80.82 -10.46 -32.98
CA LYS A 465 80.13 -11.73 -33.21
C LYS A 465 78.88 -11.45 -34.04
N THR A 466 78.90 -11.92 -35.28
CA THR A 466 77.74 -11.99 -36.17
C THR A 466 76.77 -13.04 -35.64
N ILE A 467 75.51 -12.66 -35.45
CA ILE A 467 74.38 -13.58 -35.25
C ILE A 467 73.43 -13.35 -36.42
N ASN A 468 73.26 -14.38 -37.25
CA ASN A 468 72.25 -14.44 -38.30
C ASN A 468 70.87 -14.53 -37.65
N ILE A 469 69.96 -13.63 -38.02
CA ILE A 469 68.56 -13.66 -37.60
C ILE A 469 67.72 -14.05 -38.82
N GLU A 470 67.08 -15.21 -38.76
CA GLU A 470 66.03 -15.65 -39.70
C GLU A 470 64.76 -14.78 -39.56
N PRO A 471 64.01 -14.54 -40.65
CA PRO A 471 62.81 -13.72 -40.62
C PRO A 471 61.67 -14.46 -39.91
N ARG A 472 61.15 -13.88 -38.82
CA ARG A 472 59.94 -14.38 -38.15
C ARG A 472 58.70 -13.76 -38.80
N GLU A 473 57.82 -14.64 -39.30
CA GLU A 473 56.53 -14.29 -39.90
C GLU A 473 55.61 -13.51 -38.95
N SER A 474 54.80 -12.64 -39.54
CA SER A 474 53.83 -11.76 -38.88
C SER A 474 52.70 -12.54 -38.20
N GLU A 475 52.60 -12.44 -36.88
CA GLU A 475 51.36 -12.81 -36.18
C GLU A 475 50.36 -11.65 -36.28
N ARG A 476 49.37 -11.80 -37.16
CA ARG A 476 48.13 -11.01 -37.13
C ARG A 476 47.35 -11.40 -35.88
N ALA A 477 47.33 -10.54 -34.86
CA ALA A 477 46.40 -10.68 -33.75
C ALA A 477 44.97 -10.45 -34.24
N ILE A 478 44.18 -11.52 -34.32
CA ILE A 478 42.74 -11.49 -34.60
C ILE A 478 42.03 -11.13 -33.28
N LEU A 479 41.43 -9.95 -33.21
CA LEU A 479 40.59 -9.52 -32.10
C LEU A 479 39.27 -10.32 -32.10
N TYR A 480 39.00 -11.04 -31.01
CA TYR A 480 37.73 -11.74 -30.79
C TYR A 480 36.69 -10.80 -30.19
N TRP A 481 35.56 -10.61 -30.89
CA TRP A 481 34.40 -9.83 -30.46
C TRP A 481 33.56 -10.54 -29.38
N LYS A 482 34.14 -10.83 -28.21
CA LYS A 482 33.42 -11.51 -27.11
C LYS A 482 33.44 -10.82 -25.76
N GLU A 483 33.77 -9.52 -25.72
CA GLU A 483 33.76 -8.73 -24.47
C GLU A 483 32.71 -7.61 -24.47
N ILE A 484 31.78 -7.59 -25.43
CA ILE A 484 30.60 -6.70 -25.40
C ILE A 484 29.33 -7.56 -25.45
N SER A 485 28.99 -8.17 -24.32
CA SER A 485 27.61 -8.45 -23.90
C SER A 485 27.63 -9.26 -22.60
N GLY A 486 27.35 -8.58 -21.49
CA GLY A 486 27.00 -9.24 -20.24
C GLY A 486 25.66 -9.96 -20.37
N ALA A 487 25.68 -11.24 -20.00
CA ALA A 487 24.60 -12.06 -19.45
C ALA A 487 23.16 -11.84 -19.98
N VAL A 488 22.71 -12.74 -20.85
CA VAL A 488 21.35 -13.30 -20.77
C VAL A 488 21.43 -14.82 -20.95
N SER A 489 20.76 -15.53 -20.06
CA SER A 489 20.73 -16.99 -19.95
C SER A 489 19.99 -17.66 -21.11
N LYS A 490 20.44 -18.88 -21.44
CA LYS A 490 19.76 -19.86 -22.28
C LYS A 490 18.38 -20.21 -21.72
N ASP A 491 17.41 -20.39 -22.61
CA ASP A 491 16.75 -21.69 -22.86
C ASP A 491 15.51 -21.50 -23.75
N ILE A 492 15.67 -21.67 -25.07
CA ILE A 492 14.58 -22.12 -25.96
C ILE A 492 15.18 -23.03 -27.04
N ASP A 493 14.83 -24.31 -26.97
CA ASP A 493 15.04 -25.31 -28.01
C ASP A 493 14.21 -24.95 -29.25
N LEU A 494 14.86 -24.75 -30.41
CA LEU A 494 14.21 -24.71 -31.71
C LEU A 494 14.96 -25.65 -32.66
N THR A 495 14.32 -26.78 -32.93
CA THR A 495 14.67 -27.74 -33.98
C THR A 495 14.71 -27.07 -35.36
N PRO A 496 15.67 -27.41 -36.25
CA PRO A 496 15.70 -26.86 -37.61
C PRO A 496 14.71 -27.59 -38.52
N LEU A 497 13.83 -26.81 -39.18
CA LEU A 497 13.03 -27.25 -40.32
C LEU A 497 13.94 -27.36 -41.55
N SER A 498 14.01 -28.56 -42.11
CA SER A 498 14.65 -28.84 -43.39
C SER A 498 13.85 -28.23 -44.54
N LEU A 499 14.48 -27.34 -45.30
CA LEU A 499 14.09 -27.02 -46.67
C LEU A 499 14.32 -28.24 -47.56
N ASN A 500 13.26 -28.76 -48.16
CA ASN A 500 13.36 -29.61 -49.35
C ASN A 500 12.17 -29.39 -50.28
N ARG A 501 12.52 -28.97 -51.50
CA ARG A 501 11.76 -28.81 -52.75
C ARG A 501 10.67 -27.75 -52.84
#